data_AF-A0A357AFE2-F1
#
_entry.id   AF-A0A357AFE2-F1
#
_cell.length_a   1.000
_cell.length_b   1.000
_cell.length_c   1.000
_cell.angle_alpha   90.00
_cell.angle_beta   90.00
_cell.angle_gamma   90.00
#
_symmetry.space_group_name_H-M   'P 1'
#
loop_
_entity.id
_entity.type
_entity.pdbx_description
1 polymer ?
#
loop_
_entity_poly.entity_id
_entity_poly.type
_entity_poly.pdbx_seq_one_letter_code
_entity_poly.pdbx_strand_id
1 'polypeptide(L)'
;MTSNRWETIDVDTKEGRVKGVAPVIISASRSTDIPAFYSDWFMNRLRKGYVKWINPFNRKPQYISFAKARVIVFWTKDAQPVIPYLKEVDSKGINYYFLFTVNDYEKEGLEIGVRSLDKRIDTFKMLSERIGKDKVIWRFDPLILTDKITVEGLLDKILKVGNQIADYTNKLVISFADISAYRKVQNNLHRHHINYKEFTPETMEAVAKGLNDINKNWGLDIATCSEDIDLNKYHIKKNKCIDDDLMIKAFSQDEELMSFLGYENNSEVSKYQEMSLFDFMDDKDRTSLEMSRDNSSNRAKKLKDKGQRESCGCIISKDIGQYDTCGHRCIYCYANSSPQVADINYHKYLRSDRNGESIL
;
A
#
# COMPACT_ATOMS: atom_id res chain seq x y z
N MET A 1 -8.41 27.62 2.94
CA MET A 1 -8.93 26.30 2.50
C MET A 1 -8.00 25.75 1.43
N THR A 2 -6.94 25.01 1.80
CA THR A 2 -6.02 24.42 0.81
C THR A 2 -6.76 23.30 0.09
N SER A 3 -7.04 23.49 -1.19
CA SER A 3 -7.71 22.51 -2.05
C SER A 3 -6.87 21.24 -2.12
N ASN A 4 -7.50 20.05 -2.05
CA ASN A 4 -6.88 18.72 -2.26
C ASN A 4 -6.43 18.51 -3.72
N ARG A 5 -5.83 19.53 -4.35
CA ARG A 5 -5.32 19.48 -5.72
C ARG A 5 -3.83 19.68 -5.67
N TRP A 6 -3.13 18.81 -6.38
CA TRP A 6 -1.70 18.93 -6.59
C TRP A 6 -1.37 20.22 -7.34
N GLU A 7 -0.21 20.79 -7.02
CA GLU A 7 0.35 21.90 -7.77
C GLU A 7 0.49 21.51 -9.26
N THR A 8 0.29 22.48 -10.15
CA THR A 8 0.53 22.28 -11.58
C THR A 8 1.78 23.04 -11.98
N ILE A 9 2.73 22.33 -12.58
CA ILE A 9 3.99 22.88 -13.05
C ILE A 9 4.14 22.66 -14.55
N ASP A 10 5.11 23.32 -15.16
CA ASP A 10 5.50 23.01 -16.54
C ASP A 10 6.41 21.78 -16.57
N VAL A 11 6.18 20.93 -17.57
CA VAL A 11 6.96 19.72 -17.83
C VAL A 11 7.42 19.76 -19.28
N ASP A 12 8.73 19.62 -19.48
CA ASP A 12 9.31 19.51 -20.82
C ASP A 12 9.21 18.07 -21.31
N THR A 13 8.39 17.86 -22.34
CA THR A 13 8.16 16.55 -22.97
C THR A 13 8.83 16.46 -24.32
N LYS A 14 8.83 15.27 -24.92
CA LYS A 14 9.31 15.08 -26.30
C LYS A 14 8.52 15.92 -27.33
N GLU A 15 7.27 16.23 -27.04
CA GLU A 15 6.34 16.96 -27.93
C GLU A 15 6.26 18.47 -27.60
N GLY A 16 7.05 18.93 -26.63
CA GLY A 16 7.08 20.31 -26.15
C GLY A 16 6.66 20.47 -24.70
N ARG A 17 6.52 21.72 -24.27
CA ARG A 17 6.20 22.09 -22.88
C ARG A 17 4.71 21.95 -22.60
N VAL A 18 4.36 21.17 -21.58
CA VAL A 18 2.96 20.90 -21.19
C VAL A 18 2.76 21.17 -19.70
N LYS A 19 1.50 21.32 -19.28
CA LYS A 19 1.14 21.39 -17.85
C LYS A 19 1.06 19.98 -17.27
N GLY A 20 1.76 19.75 -16.16
CA GLY A 20 1.73 18.51 -15.39
C GLY A 20 1.42 18.76 -13.92
N VAL A 21 0.80 17.79 -13.26
CA VAL A 21 0.59 17.85 -11.80
C VAL A 21 1.82 17.35 -11.06
N ALA A 22 2.19 17.99 -9.96
CA ALA A 22 3.34 17.65 -9.13
C ALA A 22 2.88 17.16 -7.74
N PRO A 23 2.54 15.87 -7.60
CA PRO A 23 2.09 15.31 -6.34
C PRO A 23 3.21 15.17 -5.30
N VAL A 24 2.88 15.37 -4.03
CA VAL A 24 3.78 15.10 -2.89
C VAL A 24 3.91 13.60 -2.64
N ILE A 25 2.80 12.87 -2.79
CA ILE A 25 2.75 11.41 -2.58
C ILE A 25 2.35 10.74 -3.89
N ILE A 26 3.20 9.83 -4.34
CA ILE A 26 2.94 9.02 -5.54
C ILE A 26 2.65 7.59 -5.11
N SER A 27 1.56 7.05 -5.64
CA SER A 27 1.31 5.61 -5.59
C SER A 27 1.87 5.00 -6.85
N ALA A 28 2.90 4.18 -6.71
CA ALA A 28 3.50 3.46 -7.82
C ALA A 28 3.20 1.98 -7.65
N SER A 29 1.92 1.59 -7.73
CA SER A 29 1.40 0.23 -8.05
C SER A 29 -0.05 -0.08 -7.60
N ARG A 30 -1.02 0.83 -7.73
CA ARG A 30 -2.42 0.45 -7.39
C ARG A 30 -3.09 -0.39 -8.49
N SER A 31 -2.84 -0.04 -9.75
CA SER A 31 -3.46 -0.68 -10.92
C SER A 31 -2.56 -1.70 -11.63
N THR A 32 -1.27 -1.74 -11.30
CA THR A 32 -0.28 -2.70 -11.81
C THR A 32 0.87 -2.84 -10.84
N ASP A 33 1.58 -3.97 -10.83
CA ASP A 33 2.74 -4.20 -9.97
C ASP A 33 4.02 -3.71 -10.66
N ILE A 34 4.28 -2.41 -10.51
CA ILE A 34 5.45 -1.72 -11.07
C ILE A 34 6.76 -2.32 -10.53
N PRO A 35 6.96 -2.55 -9.22
CA PRO A 35 8.18 -3.19 -8.73
C PRO A 35 8.48 -4.54 -9.39
N ALA A 36 7.45 -5.37 -9.62
CA ALA A 36 7.65 -6.69 -10.21
C ALA A 36 7.89 -6.64 -11.73
N PHE A 37 7.21 -5.77 -12.48
CA PHE A 37 7.21 -5.84 -13.95
C PHE A 37 7.78 -4.62 -14.66
N TYR A 38 7.79 -3.45 -14.03
CA TYR A 38 8.06 -2.17 -14.69
C TYR A 38 9.10 -1.32 -13.94
N SER A 39 10.00 -1.95 -13.17
CA SER A 39 11.06 -1.28 -12.42
C SER A 39 11.98 -0.45 -13.31
N ASP A 40 12.45 -0.99 -14.45
CA ASP A 40 13.31 -0.24 -15.38
C ASP A 40 12.60 1.00 -15.93
N TRP A 41 11.32 0.84 -16.29
CA TRP A 41 10.51 1.94 -16.79
C TRP A 41 10.37 3.03 -15.73
N PHE A 42 9.98 2.64 -14.52
CA PHE A 42 9.80 3.56 -13.41
C PHE A 42 11.10 4.34 -13.13
N MET A 43 12.25 3.67 -13.09
CA MET A 43 13.54 4.34 -12.87
C MET A 43 13.93 5.27 -14.02
N ASN A 44 13.71 4.86 -15.28
CA ASN A 44 13.93 5.73 -16.43
C ASN A 44 13.07 7.00 -16.35
N ARG A 45 11.80 6.85 -15.95
CA ARG A 45 10.89 7.99 -15.80
C ARG A 45 11.22 8.86 -14.60
N LEU A 46 11.69 8.28 -13.50
CA LEU A 46 12.18 9.00 -12.33
C LEU A 46 13.42 9.85 -12.68
N ARG A 47 14.34 9.33 -13.50
CA ARG A 47 15.49 10.09 -14.04
C ARG A 47 15.05 11.23 -14.95
N LYS A 48 14.00 11.01 -15.77
CA LYS A 48 13.42 12.05 -16.64
C LYS A 48 12.59 13.09 -15.88
N GLY A 49 12.16 12.80 -14.65
CA GLY A 49 11.42 13.75 -13.81
C GLY A 49 9.91 13.80 -14.06
N TYR A 50 9.35 12.96 -14.93
CA TYR A 50 7.90 12.86 -15.12
C TYR A 50 7.42 11.52 -15.70
N VAL A 51 6.13 11.24 -15.64
CA VAL A 51 5.42 10.20 -16.42
C VAL A 51 4.20 10.79 -17.12
N LYS A 52 3.76 10.16 -18.21
CA LYS A 52 2.45 10.37 -18.83
C LYS A 52 1.50 9.28 -18.34
N TRP A 53 0.61 9.63 -17.43
CA TRP A 53 -0.42 8.73 -16.91
C TRP A 53 -1.69 8.85 -17.76
N ILE A 54 -2.30 7.72 -18.12
CA ILE A 54 -3.55 7.69 -18.89
C ILE A 54 -4.70 7.40 -17.92
N ASN A 55 -5.67 8.32 -17.85
CA ASN A 55 -6.83 8.11 -17.01
C ASN A 55 -7.64 6.90 -17.53
N PRO A 56 -7.91 5.89 -16.69
CA PRO A 56 -8.56 4.65 -17.14
C PRO A 56 -10.02 4.86 -17.55
N PHE A 57 -10.70 5.90 -17.03
CA PHE A 57 -12.13 6.13 -17.24
C PHE A 57 -12.43 6.96 -18.48
N ASN A 58 -11.62 8.00 -18.75
CA ASN A 58 -11.86 8.91 -19.87
C ASN A 58 -10.74 8.89 -20.93
N ARG A 59 -9.70 8.08 -20.73
CA ARG A 59 -8.55 7.89 -21.64
C ARG A 59 -7.72 9.15 -21.90
N LYS A 60 -7.96 10.25 -21.19
CA LYS A 60 -7.18 11.49 -21.35
C LYS A 60 -5.82 11.35 -20.67
N PRO A 61 -4.73 11.79 -21.33
CA PRO A 61 -3.40 11.81 -20.73
C PRO A 61 -3.31 12.91 -19.67
N GLN A 62 -2.52 12.66 -18.64
CA GLN A 62 -2.10 13.64 -17.65
C GLN A 62 -0.62 13.43 -17.33
N TYR A 63 0.15 14.51 -17.39
CA TYR A 63 1.57 14.46 -17.04
C TYR A 63 1.74 14.60 -15.53
N ILE A 64 2.51 13.70 -14.92
CA ILE A 64 2.79 13.66 -13.49
C ILE A 64 4.26 13.94 -13.31
N SER A 65 4.61 15.05 -12.69
CA SER A 65 5.98 15.41 -12.37
C SER A 65 6.42 14.81 -11.04
N PHE A 66 7.68 14.39 -10.97
CA PHE A 66 8.33 13.97 -9.73
C PHE A 66 8.94 15.15 -8.94
N ALA A 67 8.87 16.38 -9.44
CA ALA A 67 9.59 17.53 -8.87
C ALA A 67 9.23 17.88 -7.42
N LYS A 68 8.02 17.52 -6.97
CA LYS A 68 7.54 17.72 -5.58
C LYS A 68 7.35 16.40 -4.83
N ALA A 69 7.71 15.26 -5.44
CA ALA A 69 7.48 13.96 -4.84
C ALA A 69 8.39 13.77 -3.62
N ARG A 70 7.78 13.57 -2.45
CA ARG A 70 8.47 13.29 -1.20
C ARG A 70 8.37 11.83 -0.79
N VAL A 71 7.26 11.16 -1.14
CA VAL A 71 7.03 9.76 -0.82
C VAL A 71 6.52 8.98 -2.04
N ILE A 72 7.09 7.80 -2.26
CA ILE A 72 6.58 6.81 -3.20
C ILE A 72 6.12 5.57 -2.44
N VAL A 73 4.84 5.24 -2.60
CA VAL A 73 4.24 4.04 -2.00
C VAL A 73 4.18 2.96 -3.06
N PHE A 74 4.86 1.85 -2.80
CA PHE A 74 4.90 0.69 -3.68
C PHE A 74 3.95 -0.39 -3.18
N TRP A 75 3.21 -1.02 -4.09
CA TRP A 75 2.51 -2.28 -3.84
C TRP A 75 3.17 -3.34 -4.68
N THR A 76 3.42 -4.51 -4.09
CA THR A 76 4.01 -5.58 -4.87
C THR A 76 3.75 -6.95 -4.28
N LYS A 77 3.79 -7.96 -5.13
CA LYS A 77 3.94 -9.39 -4.76
C LYS A 77 5.37 -9.90 -5.03
N ASP A 78 6.22 -9.08 -5.67
CA ASP A 78 7.63 -9.39 -5.88
C ASP A 78 8.47 -8.11 -6.01
N ALA A 79 9.16 -7.73 -4.92
CA ALA A 79 10.05 -6.59 -4.92
C ALA A 79 11.44 -6.87 -5.52
N GLN A 80 11.77 -8.11 -5.88
CA GLN A 80 13.14 -8.46 -6.29
C GLN A 80 13.67 -7.55 -7.42
N PRO A 81 12.90 -7.21 -8.48
CA PRO A 81 13.43 -6.41 -9.58
C PRO A 81 13.70 -4.95 -9.21
N VAL A 82 13.02 -4.38 -8.21
CA VAL A 82 13.22 -2.97 -7.83
C VAL A 82 14.35 -2.77 -6.82
N ILE A 83 14.67 -3.78 -6.02
CA ILE A 83 15.66 -3.71 -4.93
C ILE A 83 17.03 -3.14 -5.37
N PRO A 84 17.60 -3.52 -6.53
CA PRO A 84 18.87 -2.95 -7.00
C PRO A 84 18.83 -1.43 -7.17
N TYR A 85 17.66 -0.87 -7.52
CA TYR A 85 17.47 0.54 -7.84
C TYR A 85 17.17 1.43 -6.62
N LEU A 86 16.89 0.86 -5.46
CA LEU A 86 16.48 1.64 -4.28
C LEU A 86 17.52 2.68 -3.83
N LYS A 87 18.82 2.37 -3.97
CA LYS A 87 19.90 3.33 -3.69
C LYS A 87 19.81 4.59 -4.57
N GLU A 88 19.32 4.46 -5.80
CA GLU A 88 19.12 5.60 -6.68
C GLU A 88 17.94 6.44 -6.21
N VAL A 89 16.86 5.82 -5.72
CA VAL A 89 15.73 6.53 -5.12
C VAL A 89 16.19 7.30 -3.87
N ASP A 90 16.99 6.66 -3.01
CA ASP A 90 17.61 7.31 -1.84
C ASP A 90 18.45 8.53 -2.24
N SER A 91 19.26 8.43 -3.30
CA SER A 91 20.11 9.53 -3.78
C SER A 91 19.34 10.75 -4.29
N LYS A 92 18.04 10.57 -4.60
CA LYS A 92 17.13 11.65 -4.98
C LYS A 92 16.45 12.31 -3.78
N GLY A 93 16.69 11.81 -2.56
CA GLY A 93 16.04 12.32 -1.35
C GLY A 93 14.54 12.00 -1.28
N ILE A 94 14.09 10.97 -2.00
CA ILE A 94 12.68 10.57 -2.04
C ILE A 94 12.46 9.39 -1.10
N ASN A 95 11.55 9.55 -0.14
CA ASN A 95 11.18 8.49 0.78
C ASN A 95 10.29 7.44 0.10
N TYR A 96 10.25 6.23 0.65
CA TYR A 96 9.36 5.18 0.16
C TYR A 96 9.09 4.12 1.22
N TYR A 97 7.96 3.43 1.05
CA TYR A 97 7.65 2.19 1.77
C TYR A 97 6.89 1.22 0.87
N PHE A 98 6.87 -0.03 1.29
CA PHE A 98 6.31 -1.14 0.54
C PHE A 98 5.10 -1.75 1.26
N LEU A 99 4.02 -1.86 0.51
CA LEU A 99 2.86 -2.69 0.78
C LEU A 99 3.10 -4.02 0.05
N PHE A 100 3.74 -4.98 0.74
CA PHE A 100 4.17 -6.24 0.14
C PHE A 100 3.18 -7.35 0.46
N THR A 101 2.47 -7.83 -0.56
CA THR A 101 1.56 -8.96 -0.45
C THR A 101 2.30 -10.30 -0.45
N VAL A 102 2.18 -11.03 0.65
CA VAL A 102 2.65 -12.42 0.79
C VAL A 102 1.48 -13.28 1.26
N ASN A 103 0.74 -13.82 0.29
CA ASN A 103 -0.32 -14.81 0.53
C ASN A 103 0.21 -16.23 0.30
N ASP A 104 -0.40 -17.22 0.95
CA ASP A 104 -0.24 -18.64 0.62
C ASP A 104 -1.51 -19.19 -0.07
N TYR A 105 -1.52 -19.09 -1.40
CA TYR A 105 -2.57 -19.67 -2.25
C TYR A 105 -2.00 -20.56 -3.36
N GLU A 106 -0.79 -21.08 -3.18
CA GLU A 106 -0.10 -21.85 -4.23
C GLU A 106 -0.85 -23.13 -4.56
N LYS A 107 -1.24 -23.88 -3.53
CA LYS A 107 -1.99 -25.13 -3.66
C LYS A 107 -3.32 -24.93 -4.36
N GLU A 108 -3.97 -23.80 -4.12
CA GLU A 108 -5.27 -23.46 -4.70
C GLU A 108 -5.17 -22.80 -6.08
N GLY A 109 -3.97 -22.42 -6.51
CA GLY A 109 -3.73 -21.84 -7.83
C GLY A 109 -4.38 -20.46 -8.03
N LEU A 110 -4.64 -19.70 -6.96
CA LEU A 110 -5.29 -18.38 -7.08
C LEU A 110 -4.36 -17.30 -7.67
N GLU A 111 -3.04 -17.54 -7.64
CA GLU A 111 -1.99 -16.58 -7.98
C GLU A 111 -0.98 -17.18 -8.97
N ILE A 112 -1.45 -17.58 -10.15
CA ILE A 112 -0.72 -18.44 -11.10
C ILE A 112 0.61 -17.84 -11.61
N GLY A 113 0.66 -16.53 -11.84
CA GLY A 113 1.85 -15.84 -12.36
C GLY A 113 2.79 -15.31 -11.28
N VAL A 114 2.49 -15.59 -10.01
CA VAL A 114 3.29 -15.12 -8.87
C VAL A 114 4.38 -16.15 -8.56
N ARG A 115 5.56 -15.68 -8.15
CA ARG A 115 6.67 -16.54 -7.74
C ARG A 115 6.33 -17.36 -6.50
N SER A 116 7.11 -18.43 -6.29
CA SER A 116 6.84 -19.33 -5.19
C SER A 116 6.85 -18.64 -3.82
N LEU A 117 6.09 -19.15 -2.86
CA LEU A 117 5.94 -18.60 -1.52
C LEU A 117 7.30 -18.42 -0.85
N ASP A 118 8.15 -19.44 -0.87
CA ASP A 118 9.49 -19.38 -0.30
C ASP A 118 10.32 -18.24 -0.91
N LYS A 119 10.27 -18.07 -2.24
CA LYS A 119 10.99 -16.99 -2.91
C LYS A 119 10.46 -15.61 -2.56
N ARG A 120 9.14 -15.48 -2.34
CA ARG A 120 8.54 -14.23 -1.89
C ARG A 120 8.88 -13.92 -0.44
N ILE A 121 8.93 -14.92 0.43
CA ILE A 121 9.39 -14.80 1.82
C ILE A 121 10.85 -14.36 1.85
N ASP A 122 11.74 -15.00 1.08
CA ASP A 122 13.14 -14.60 0.96
C ASP A 122 13.27 -13.13 0.51
N THR A 123 12.49 -12.74 -0.51
CA THR A 123 12.50 -11.38 -1.05
C THR A 123 11.96 -10.37 -0.03
N PHE A 124 10.93 -10.73 0.74
CA PHE A 124 10.37 -9.89 1.79
C PHE A 124 11.42 -9.59 2.88
N LYS A 125 12.10 -10.64 3.36
CA LYS A 125 13.18 -10.54 4.36
C LYS A 125 14.31 -9.66 3.85
N MET A 126 14.82 -9.96 2.65
CA MET A 126 15.88 -9.18 2.01
C MET A 126 15.51 -7.70 1.86
N LEU A 127 14.26 -7.40 1.46
CA LEU A 127 13.80 -6.01 1.36
C LEU A 127 13.80 -5.34 2.74
N SER A 128 13.22 -6.01 3.74
CA SER A 128 13.11 -5.48 5.11
C SER A 128 14.47 -5.23 5.76
N GLU A 129 15.42 -6.17 5.63
CA GLU A 129 16.80 -6.00 6.11
C GLU A 129 17.48 -4.80 5.45
N ARG A 130 17.16 -4.53 4.18
CA ARG A 130 17.75 -3.43 3.43
C ARG A 130 17.19 -2.06 3.80
N ILE A 131 15.86 -1.96 4.01
CA ILE A 131 15.19 -0.65 4.14
C ILE A 131 14.60 -0.38 5.53
N GLY A 132 14.63 -1.39 6.40
CA GLY A 132 14.03 -1.39 7.73
C GLY A 132 12.60 -1.93 7.72
N LYS A 133 12.26 -2.71 8.75
CA LYS A 133 10.94 -3.34 8.92
C LYS A 133 9.77 -2.37 9.05
N ASP A 134 10.03 -1.13 9.49
CA ASP A 134 9.00 -0.08 9.50
C ASP A 134 8.54 0.32 8.09
N LYS A 135 9.35 0.09 7.06
CA LYS A 135 9.04 0.46 5.67
C LYS A 135 8.56 -0.71 4.83
N VAL A 136 8.38 -1.90 5.42
CA VAL A 136 7.83 -3.08 4.72
C VAL A 136 6.62 -3.59 5.50
N ILE A 137 5.44 -3.39 4.93
CA ILE A 137 4.16 -3.76 5.52
C ILE A 137 3.70 -5.04 4.84
N TRP A 138 3.51 -6.07 5.65
CA TRP A 138 2.97 -7.33 5.15
C TRP A 138 1.49 -7.18 4.85
N ARG A 139 1.10 -7.61 3.66
CA ARG A 139 -0.30 -7.77 3.29
C ARG A 139 -0.61 -9.24 3.09
N PHE A 140 -1.52 -9.79 3.88
CA PHE A 140 -2.19 -11.04 3.53
C PHE A 140 -3.57 -10.67 2.97
N ASP A 141 -3.56 -10.22 1.73
CA ASP A 141 -4.65 -9.48 1.12
C ASP A 141 -4.81 -9.85 -0.36
N PRO A 142 -6.04 -10.16 -0.81
CA PRO A 142 -7.24 -10.34 0.00
C PRO A 142 -7.27 -11.70 0.72
N LEU A 143 -8.04 -11.80 1.79
CA LEU A 143 -8.49 -13.06 2.40
C LEU A 143 -9.59 -13.68 1.52
N ILE A 144 -9.50 -14.97 1.23
CA ILE A 144 -10.44 -15.68 0.36
C ILE A 144 -10.87 -16.99 1.03
N LEU A 145 -12.18 -17.23 1.12
CA LEU A 145 -12.74 -18.54 1.48
C LEU A 145 -13.19 -19.30 0.24
N THR A 146 -13.06 -20.62 0.31
CA THR A 146 -13.57 -21.54 -0.70
C THR A 146 -14.15 -22.79 -0.04
N ASP A 147 -14.58 -23.77 -0.83
CA ASP A 147 -14.81 -25.13 -0.35
C ASP A 147 -13.55 -25.80 0.22
N LYS A 148 -12.35 -25.36 -0.21
CA LYS A 148 -11.04 -25.90 0.22
C LYS A 148 -10.31 -25.02 1.24
N ILE A 149 -10.58 -23.71 1.27
CA ILE A 149 -10.01 -22.76 2.22
C ILE A 149 -11.09 -22.39 3.23
N THR A 150 -11.04 -23.01 4.42
CA THR A 150 -11.90 -22.65 5.57
C THR A 150 -11.26 -21.52 6.38
N VAL A 151 -11.97 -21.00 7.39
CA VAL A 151 -11.42 -20.01 8.32
C VAL A 151 -10.18 -20.55 9.03
N GLU A 152 -10.23 -21.79 9.51
CA GLU A 152 -9.11 -22.46 10.18
C GLU A 152 -7.94 -22.67 9.22
N GLY A 153 -8.22 -23.14 7.99
CA GLY A 153 -7.19 -23.32 6.97
C GLY A 153 -6.53 -21.99 6.55
N LEU A 154 -7.30 -20.91 6.49
CA LEU A 154 -6.79 -19.57 6.21
C LEU A 154 -5.92 -19.05 7.35
N LEU A 155 -6.34 -19.24 8.61
CA LEU A 155 -5.54 -18.88 9.79
C LEU A 155 -4.24 -19.67 9.87
N ASP A 156 -4.25 -20.97 9.55
CA ASP A 156 -3.04 -21.80 9.47
C ASP A 156 -2.07 -21.31 8.40
N LYS A 157 -2.57 -20.93 7.22
CA LYS A 157 -1.78 -20.32 6.15
C LYS A 157 -1.14 -19.00 6.60
N ILE A 158 -1.90 -18.12 7.26
CA ILE A 158 -1.38 -16.86 7.79
C ILE A 158 -0.33 -17.13 8.88
N LEU A 159 -0.61 -18.06 9.80
CA LEU A 159 0.33 -18.47 10.86
C LEU A 159 1.67 -18.94 10.28
N LYS A 160 1.64 -19.81 9.27
CA LYS A 160 2.84 -20.34 8.62
C LYS A 160 3.69 -19.27 7.94
N VAL A 161 3.06 -18.29 7.30
CA VAL A 161 3.77 -17.16 6.70
C VAL A 161 4.31 -16.23 7.78
N GLY A 162 3.46 -15.82 8.73
CA GLY A 162 3.83 -14.86 9.76
C GLY A 162 4.93 -15.36 10.69
N ASN A 163 4.97 -16.66 11.03
CA ASN A 163 6.08 -17.25 11.78
C ASN A 163 7.44 -17.12 11.08
N GLN A 164 7.47 -16.87 9.78
CA GLN A 164 8.70 -16.67 9.03
C GLN A 164 9.07 -15.20 8.87
N ILE A 165 8.11 -14.26 8.87
CA ILE A 165 8.35 -12.86 8.49
C ILE A 165 7.98 -11.84 9.56
N ALA A 166 7.42 -12.23 10.70
CA ALA A 166 6.98 -11.31 11.75
C ALA A 166 8.11 -10.39 12.24
N ASP A 167 9.34 -10.89 12.38
CA ASP A 167 10.49 -10.08 12.79
C ASP A 167 10.91 -9.02 11.75
N TYR A 168 10.42 -9.15 10.52
CA TYR A 168 10.77 -8.33 9.36
C TYR A 168 9.69 -7.30 9.00
N THR A 169 8.66 -7.15 9.83
CA THR A 169 7.62 -6.12 9.66
C THR A 169 7.10 -5.68 11.02
N ASN A 170 6.41 -4.55 11.06
CA ASN A 170 5.66 -4.14 12.25
C ASN A 170 4.15 -4.15 12.02
N LYS A 171 3.68 -4.46 10.79
CA LYS A 171 2.27 -4.31 10.43
C LYS A 171 1.79 -5.40 9.47
N LEU A 172 0.65 -6.00 9.79
CA LEU A 172 -0.10 -6.90 8.92
C LEU A 172 -1.40 -6.21 8.48
N VAL A 173 -1.62 -6.15 7.17
CA VAL A 173 -2.87 -5.66 6.58
C VAL A 173 -3.61 -6.81 5.91
N ILE A 174 -4.91 -6.89 6.20
CA ILE A 174 -5.85 -7.85 5.61
C ILE A 174 -7.06 -7.12 5.00
N SER A 175 -7.82 -7.81 4.15
CA SER A 175 -9.19 -7.44 3.76
C SER A 175 -9.98 -8.70 3.46
N PHE A 176 -11.29 -8.64 3.58
CA PHE A 176 -12.17 -9.75 3.22
C PHE A 176 -12.60 -9.58 1.76
N ALA A 177 -12.46 -10.63 0.94
CA ALA A 177 -12.79 -10.51 -0.47
C ALA A 177 -14.31 -10.40 -0.71
N ASP A 178 -14.77 -9.24 -1.19
CA ASP A 178 -16.15 -8.99 -1.63
C ASP A 178 -16.43 -9.53 -3.04
N ILE A 179 -16.36 -10.85 -3.26
CA ILE A 179 -16.37 -11.44 -4.62
C ILE A 179 -17.70 -11.15 -5.37
N SER A 180 -18.82 -11.17 -4.66
CA SER A 180 -20.17 -10.93 -5.14
C SER A 180 -20.35 -9.53 -5.75
N ALA A 181 -19.55 -8.55 -5.34
CA ALA A 181 -19.55 -7.20 -5.91
C ALA A 181 -18.90 -7.13 -7.30
N TYR A 182 -18.10 -8.13 -7.69
CA TYR A 182 -17.31 -8.12 -8.92
C TYR A 182 -17.66 -9.28 -9.85
N ARG A 183 -18.64 -9.08 -10.74
CA ARG A 183 -19.08 -10.08 -11.74
C ARG A 183 -17.93 -10.72 -12.53
N LYS A 184 -16.91 -9.94 -12.86
CA LYS A 184 -15.71 -10.43 -13.55
C LYS A 184 -14.91 -11.42 -12.72
N VAL A 185 -14.74 -11.14 -11.43
CA VAL A 185 -14.01 -12.02 -10.51
C VAL A 185 -14.78 -13.34 -10.33
N GLN A 186 -16.11 -13.28 -10.20
CA GLN A 186 -16.97 -14.46 -10.17
C GLN A 186 -16.79 -15.33 -11.42
N ASN A 187 -16.83 -14.72 -12.61
CA ASN A 187 -16.63 -15.42 -13.87
C ASN A 187 -15.22 -16.04 -13.98
N ASN A 188 -14.19 -15.41 -13.42
CA ASN A 188 -12.84 -15.96 -13.40
C ASN A 188 -12.76 -17.19 -12.49
N LEU A 189 -13.28 -17.10 -11.27
CA LEU A 189 -13.29 -18.19 -10.30
C LEU A 189 -14.07 -19.39 -10.82
N HIS A 190 -15.25 -19.18 -11.39
CA HIS A 190 -16.06 -20.25 -12.00
C HIS A 190 -15.31 -20.95 -13.14
N ARG A 191 -14.67 -20.20 -14.04
CA ARG A 191 -13.88 -20.79 -15.14
C ARG A 191 -12.69 -21.63 -14.68
N HIS A 192 -12.16 -21.34 -13.50
CA HIS A 192 -11.06 -22.11 -12.89
C HIS A 192 -11.57 -23.14 -11.87
N HIS A 193 -12.87 -23.41 -11.82
CA HIS A 193 -13.49 -24.37 -10.91
C HIS A 193 -13.18 -24.10 -9.43
N ILE A 194 -13.13 -22.81 -9.06
CA ILE A 194 -12.98 -22.36 -7.67
C ILE A 194 -14.35 -22.02 -7.09
N ASN A 195 -14.80 -22.84 -6.14
CA ASN A 195 -16.04 -22.62 -5.41
C ASN A 195 -15.79 -21.68 -4.24
N TYR A 196 -15.88 -20.37 -4.48
CA TYR A 196 -15.69 -19.37 -3.44
C TYR A 196 -16.86 -19.35 -2.44
N LYS A 197 -16.57 -18.89 -1.22
CA LYS A 197 -17.57 -18.59 -0.19
C LYS A 197 -17.40 -17.14 0.23
N GLU A 198 -18.51 -16.44 0.40
CA GLU A 198 -18.50 -15.09 0.95
C GLU A 198 -18.21 -15.11 2.44
N PHE A 199 -17.53 -14.07 2.91
CA PHE A 199 -17.41 -13.84 4.34
C PHE A 199 -18.74 -13.32 4.90
N THR A 200 -19.27 -14.00 5.91
CA THR A 200 -20.34 -13.48 6.76
C THR A 200 -19.75 -12.77 7.99
N PRO A 201 -20.49 -11.91 8.69
CA PRO A 201 -20.03 -11.30 9.93
C PRO A 201 -19.45 -12.31 10.94
N GLU A 202 -20.08 -13.48 11.06
CA GLU A 202 -19.61 -14.56 11.96
C GLU A 202 -18.24 -15.08 11.54
N THR A 203 -18.02 -15.31 10.24
CA THR A 203 -16.73 -15.78 9.73
C THR A 203 -15.64 -14.70 9.79
N MET A 204 -15.99 -13.43 9.58
CA MET A 204 -15.07 -12.29 9.76
C MET A 204 -14.63 -12.19 11.22
N GLU A 205 -15.56 -12.31 12.16
CA GLU A 205 -15.25 -12.32 13.59
C GLU A 205 -14.39 -13.52 13.99
N ALA A 206 -14.64 -14.71 13.41
CA ALA A 206 -13.84 -15.90 13.67
C ALA A 206 -12.39 -15.72 13.19
N VAL A 207 -12.17 -15.16 11.99
CA VAL A 207 -10.84 -14.80 11.51
C VAL A 207 -10.19 -13.77 12.41
N ALA A 208 -10.91 -12.69 12.77
CA ALA A 208 -10.38 -11.63 13.62
C ALA A 208 -9.93 -12.14 14.99
N LYS A 209 -10.74 -13.00 15.62
CA LYS A 209 -10.40 -13.66 16.88
C LYS A 209 -9.14 -14.53 16.74
N GLY A 210 -9.10 -15.38 15.72
CA GLY A 210 -7.95 -16.26 15.47
C GLY A 210 -6.66 -15.48 15.20
N LEU A 211 -6.74 -14.40 14.42
CA LEU A 211 -5.60 -13.51 14.18
C LEU A 211 -5.12 -12.83 15.45
N ASN A 212 -6.03 -12.34 16.30
CA ASN A 212 -5.65 -11.75 17.58
C ASN A 212 -4.93 -12.76 18.48
N ASP A 213 -5.36 -14.03 18.48
CA ASP A 213 -4.67 -15.08 19.24
C ASP A 213 -3.28 -15.40 18.68
N ILE A 214 -3.14 -15.53 17.36
CA ILE A 214 -1.84 -15.73 16.70
C ILE A 214 -0.89 -14.55 16.97
N ASN A 215 -1.41 -13.32 16.90
CA ASN A 215 -0.64 -12.10 17.02
C ASN A 215 -0.01 -11.89 18.40
N LYS A 216 -0.48 -12.60 19.44
CA LYS A 216 0.17 -12.59 20.76
C LYS A 216 1.64 -13.01 20.69
N ASN A 217 2.00 -13.83 19.71
CA ASN A 217 3.38 -14.27 19.49
C ASN A 217 4.20 -13.32 18.60
N TRP A 218 3.55 -12.55 17.73
CA TRP A 218 4.24 -11.69 16.76
C TRP A 218 4.32 -10.23 17.19
N GLY A 219 3.31 -9.73 17.90
CA GLY A 219 3.24 -8.33 18.31
C GLY A 219 3.09 -7.33 17.15
N LEU A 220 2.46 -7.72 16.04
CA LEU A 220 2.25 -6.84 14.89
C LEU A 220 1.04 -5.93 15.09
N ASP A 221 1.09 -4.74 14.50
CA ASP A 221 -0.12 -3.94 14.29
C ASP A 221 -0.97 -4.60 13.18
N ILE A 222 -2.14 -5.14 13.54
CA ILE A 222 -3.07 -5.70 12.54
C ILE A 222 -4.11 -4.65 12.15
N ALA A 223 -4.33 -4.51 10.84
CA ALA A 223 -5.33 -3.58 10.32
C ALA A 223 -6.12 -4.12 9.12
N THR A 224 -7.37 -3.71 8.99
CA THR A 224 -8.26 -4.10 7.88
C THR A 224 -8.47 -2.96 6.88
N CYS A 225 -8.41 -3.26 5.59
CA CYS A 225 -8.55 -2.26 4.54
C CYS A 225 -10.01 -2.10 4.08
N SER A 226 -10.60 -0.92 4.28
CA SER A 226 -11.91 -0.53 3.72
C SER A 226 -13.10 -1.41 4.14
N GLU A 227 -13.10 -1.85 5.40
CA GLU A 227 -14.17 -2.66 5.97
C GLU A 227 -15.13 -1.81 6.82
N ASP A 228 -16.41 -2.11 6.73
CA ASP A 228 -17.46 -1.46 7.54
C ASP A 228 -17.60 -2.10 8.92
N ILE A 229 -17.26 -3.39 9.05
CA ILE A 229 -17.27 -4.11 10.33
C ILE A 229 -16.27 -3.51 11.33
N ASP A 230 -16.71 -3.36 12.58
CA ASP A 230 -15.85 -2.95 13.69
C ASP A 230 -15.19 -4.17 14.34
N LEU A 231 -13.87 -4.26 14.22
CA LEU A 231 -13.04 -5.33 14.79
C LEU A 231 -12.11 -4.82 15.91
N ASN A 232 -12.36 -3.61 16.44
CA ASN A 232 -11.54 -3.01 17.51
C ASN A 232 -11.48 -3.89 18.77
N LYS A 233 -12.53 -4.68 19.05
CA LYS A 233 -12.56 -5.66 20.16
C LYS A 233 -11.47 -6.74 20.07
N TYR A 234 -10.87 -6.91 18.90
CA TYR A 234 -9.75 -7.82 18.64
C TYR A 234 -8.44 -7.05 18.38
N HIS A 235 -8.39 -5.77 18.74
CA HIS A 235 -7.26 -4.86 18.47
C HIS A 235 -6.91 -4.71 16.98
N ILE A 236 -7.85 -5.00 16.08
CA ILE A 236 -7.68 -4.83 14.63
C ILE A 236 -8.22 -3.46 14.23
N LYS A 237 -7.33 -2.58 13.80
CA LYS A 237 -7.64 -1.18 13.46
C LYS A 237 -8.08 -1.05 11.99
N LYS A 238 -8.66 0.09 11.63
CA LYS A 238 -8.86 0.44 10.21
C LYS A 238 -7.54 0.87 9.58
N ASN A 239 -7.22 0.32 8.40
CA ASN A 239 -5.97 0.58 7.71
C ASN A 239 -6.02 1.83 6.82
N LYS A 240 -4.87 2.49 6.68
CA LYS A 240 -4.55 3.41 5.59
C LYS A 240 -3.44 2.76 4.74
N CYS A 241 -3.66 2.58 3.45
CA CYS A 241 -2.59 2.17 2.54
C CYS A 241 -1.66 3.35 2.23
N ILE A 242 -2.23 4.55 2.13
CA ILE A 242 -1.48 5.82 2.13
C ILE A 242 -1.58 6.38 3.54
N ASP A 243 -0.58 6.05 4.35
CA ASP A 243 -0.62 6.16 5.80
C ASP A 243 0.25 7.33 6.27
N ASP A 244 -0.41 8.42 6.65
CA ASP A 244 0.22 9.62 7.20
C ASP A 244 0.91 9.35 8.54
N ASP A 245 0.32 8.54 9.41
CA ASP A 245 0.91 8.19 10.71
C ASP A 245 2.22 7.41 10.52
N LEU A 246 2.23 6.48 9.56
CA LEU A 246 3.44 5.77 9.14
C LEU A 246 4.49 6.73 8.55
N MET A 247 4.08 7.64 7.66
CA MET A 247 4.99 8.59 7.03
C MET A 247 5.64 9.51 8.06
N ILE A 248 4.88 10.00 9.05
CA ILE A 248 5.41 10.80 10.16
C ILE A 248 6.42 9.98 10.97
N LYS A 249 6.08 8.73 11.32
CA LYS A 249 6.98 7.86 12.11
C LYS A 249 8.28 7.56 11.36
N ALA A 250 8.19 7.21 10.08
CA ALA A 250 9.32 6.71 9.30
C ALA A 250 10.18 7.81 8.66
N PHE A 251 9.60 9.00 8.41
CA PHE A 251 10.22 10.05 7.60
C PHE A 251 10.15 11.44 8.24
N SER A 252 10.10 11.55 9.57
CA SER A 252 10.00 12.81 10.32
C SER A 252 11.07 13.86 10.02
N GLN A 253 12.18 13.44 9.40
CA GLN A 253 13.28 14.31 8.98
C GLN A 253 13.00 15.07 7.67
N ASP A 254 11.95 14.70 6.92
CA ASP A 254 11.56 15.35 5.69
C ASP A 254 10.62 16.53 5.98
N GLU A 255 11.19 17.74 6.11
CA GLU A 255 10.45 18.95 6.47
C GLU A 255 9.33 19.32 5.47
N GLU A 256 9.56 19.09 4.17
CA GLU A 256 8.57 19.35 3.13
C GLU A 256 7.37 18.39 3.26
N LEU A 257 7.64 17.12 3.55
CA LEU A 257 6.61 16.13 3.84
C LEU A 257 5.87 16.45 5.14
N MET A 258 6.58 16.79 6.22
CA MET A 258 5.95 17.13 7.51
C MET A 258 5.04 18.35 7.36
N SER A 259 5.49 19.38 6.64
CA SER A 259 4.67 20.54 6.28
C SER A 259 3.42 20.16 5.48
N PHE A 260 3.57 19.29 4.47
CA PHE A 260 2.43 18.78 3.71
C PHE A 260 1.42 18.01 4.58
N LEU A 261 1.90 17.20 5.52
CA LEU A 261 1.08 16.43 6.45
C LEU A 261 0.49 17.29 7.58
N GLY A 262 0.91 18.55 7.72
CA GLY A 262 0.54 19.42 8.84
C GLY A 262 1.10 18.92 10.17
N TYR A 263 2.29 18.31 10.15
CA TYR A 263 3.01 17.89 11.34
C TYR A 263 4.04 18.96 11.72
N GLU A 264 3.79 19.69 12.80
CA GLU A 264 4.74 20.65 13.36
C GLU A 264 5.69 19.91 14.32
N ASN A 265 6.99 19.92 13.99
CA ASN A 265 8.02 19.44 14.91
C ASN A 265 8.09 20.42 16.08
N ASN A 266 7.41 20.11 17.20
CA ASN A 266 7.61 20.79 18.49
C ASN A 266 9.01 20.47 19.03
N SER A 267 10.03 21.00 18.36
CA SER A 267 11.45 20.89 18.71
C SER A 267 11.88 21.93 19.75
N GLU A 268 10.95 22.76 20.25
CA GLU A 268 11.22 23.68 21.37
C GLU A 268 10.84 23.10 22.76
N VAL A 269 10.13 21.97 22.83
CA VAL A 269 9.68 21.41 24.12
C VAL A 269 10.78 20.58 24.82
N SER A 270 11.89 20.27 24.15
CA SER A 270 12.98 19.45 24.73
C SER A 270 14.15 20.26 25.34
N LYS A 271 14.08 21.60 25.41
CA LYS A 271 15.15 22.43 25.99
C LYS A 271 14.87 23.06 27.35
N TYR A 272 13.65 22.96 27.88
CA TYR A 272 13.31 23.39 29.23
C TYR A 272 12.59 22.26 29.96
N GLN A 273 13.36 21.24 30.36
CA GLN A 273 12.94 20.37 31.45
C GLN A 273 13.30 21.05 32.77
N GLU A 274 12.67 22.21 33.03
CA GLU A 274 12.55 22.71 34.40
C GLU A 274 11.32 22.05 35.01
N MET A 275 11.52 21.40 36.15
CA MET A 275 10.49 20.78 36.98
C MET A 275 9.21 21.63 36.99
N SER A 276 8.18 21.14 36.31
CA SER A 276 6.87 21.78 36.36
C SER A 276 6.12 21.29 37.60
N LEU A 277 5.25 22.15 38.13
CA LEU A 277 4.39 21.96 39.31
C LEU A 277 3.50 20.69 39.27
N PHE A 278 3.57 19.91 38.19
CA PHE A 278 2.75 18.73 37.87
C PHE A 278 3.35 17.39 38.32
N ASP A 279 4.59 17.36 38.81
CA ASP A 279 5.14 16.16 39.45
C ASP A 279 4.50 15.85 40.82
N PHE A 280 3.54 16.69 41.26
CA PHE A 280 2.82 16.59 42.53
C PHE A 280 1.31 16.28 42.40
N MET A 281 0.80 15.91 41.22
CA MET A 281 -0.63 15.65 41.03
C MET A 281 -0.95 14.16 40.86
N ASP A 282 -2.07 13.73 41.46
CA ASP A 282 -2.54 12.33 41.50
C ASP A 282 -2.95 11.78 40.11
N ASP A 283 -2.77 10.47 39.93
CA ASP A 283 -2.88 9.72 38.66
C ASP A 283 -4.22 9.87 37.90
N LYS A 284 -5.29 10.34 38.55
CA LYS A 284 -6.60 10.53 37.91
C LYS A 284 -6.69 11.77 37.01
N ASP A 285 -5.85 12.78 37.23
CA ASP A 285 -5.85 14.00 36.41
C ASP A 285 -4.88 13.93 35.22
N ARG A 286 -4.05 12.88 35.14
CA ARG A 286 -3.20 12.63 33.95
C ARG A 286 -4.01 12.09 32.76
N THR A 287 -5.05 11.29 33.03
CA THR A 287 -5.86 10.64 31.99
C THR A 287 -6.77 11.62 31.23
N SER A 288 -7.13 12.74 31.84
CA SER A 288 -8.00 13.76 31.23
C SER A 288 -7.26 14.69 30.25
N LEU A 289 -5.92 14.80 30.34
CA LEU A 289 -5.11 15.63 29.45
C LEU A 289 -4.58 14.90 28.22
N GLU A 290 -4.43 13.58 28.24
CA GLU A 290 -4.07 12.80 27.03
C GLU A 290 -5.16 12.85 25.95
N MET A 291 -6.42 13.11 26.34
CA MET A 291 -7.56 13.31 25.43
C MET A 291 -7.50 14.63 24.65
N SER A 292 -6.60 15.56 24.97
CA SER A 292 -6.49 16.88 24.30
C SER A 292 -5.47 16.93 23.15
N ARG A 293 -4.80 15.81 22.83
CA ARG A 293 -3.79 15.72 21.75
C ARG A 293 -4.31 15.19 20.41
N ASP A 294 -5.62 15.12 20.19
CA ASP A 294 -6.16 14.60 18.93
C ASP A 294 -6.18 15.66 17.80
N ASN A 295 -5.00 16.15 17.42
CA ASN A 295 -4.77 16.88 16.18
C ASN A 295 -4.58 15.92 14.98
N SER A 296 -4.51 14.61 15.20
CA SER A 296 -4.42 13.59 14.13
C SER A 296 -5.72 13.51 13.34
N SER A 297 -6.87 13.44 14.02
CA SER A 297 -8.17 13.27 13.35
C SER A 297 -8.56 14.45 12.43
N ASN A 298 -8.18 15.69 12.77
CA ASN A 298 -8.42 16.87 11.92
C ASN A 298 -7.49 16.93 10.69
N ARG A 299 -6.24 16.47 10.81
CA ARG A 299 -5.27 16.43 9.69
C ARG A 299 -5.67 15.38 8.65
N ALA A 300 -5.95 14.16 9.09
CA ALA A 300 -6.38 13.07 8.22
C ALA A 300 -7.68 13.40 7.47
N LYS A 301 -8.65 14.05 8.13
CA LYS A 301 -9.89 14.52 7.48
C LYS A 301 -9.65 15.50 6.34
N LYS A 302 -8.66 16.40 6.48
CA LYS A 302 -8.34 17.39 5.45
C LYS A 302 -7.71 16.75 4.22
N LEU A 303 -6.77 15.82 4.42
CA LEU A 303 -6.04 15.17 3.33
C LEU A 303 -6.72 13.91 2.78
N LYS A 304 -7.86 13.47 3.33
CA LYS A 304 -8.62 12.29 2.86
C LYS A 304 -8.79 12.32 1.34
N ASP A 305 -8.42 11.20 0.71
CA ASP A 305 -8.59 11.04 -0.74
C ASP A 305 -10.09 10.88 -1.07
N LYS A 306 -10.66 11.89 -1.73
CA LYS A 306 -12.08 11.90 -2.13
C LYS A 306 -12.42 10.86 -3.19
N GLY A 307 -11.42 10.27 -3.85
CA GLY A 307 -11.61 9.19 -4.81
C GLY A 307 -11.72 7.80 -4.17
N GLN A 308 -11.50 7.67 -2.86
CA GLN A 308 -11.60 6.40 -2.14
C GLN A 308 -12.98 6.20 -1.51
N ARG A 309 -13.28 4.93 -1.15
CA ARG A 309 -14.48 4.55 -0.40
C ARG A 309 -14.65 5.40 0.86
N GLU A 310 -15.89 5.54 1.33
CA GLU A 310 -16.20 6.36 2.50
C GLU A 310 -15.43 5.89 3.74
N SER A 311 -15.44 4.57 3.99
CA SER A 311 -14.74 3.91 5.09
C SER A 311 -13.22 3.85 4.94
N CYS A 312 -12.65 4.27 3.81
CA CYS A 312 -11.21 4.29 3.58
C CYS A 312 -10.56 5.54 4.18
N GLY A 313 -9.56 5.35 5.03
CA GLY A 313 -8.82 6.41 5.69
C GLY A 313 -7.60 6.94 4.93
N CYS A 314 -7.33 6.45 3.72
CA CYS A 314 -6.15 6.86 2.95
C CYS A 314 -6.17 8.37 2.66
N ILE A 315 -5.01 9.01 2.83
CA ILE A 315 -4.82 10.38 2.37
C ILE A 315 -4.53 10.43 0.86
N ILE A 316 -4.64 11.63 0.29
CA ILE A 316 -4.48 11.87 -1.15
C ILE A 316 -3.08 11.47 -1.65
N SER A 317 -3.07 10.77 -2.77
CA SER A 317 -1.86 10.38 -3.52
C SER A 317 -2.21 10.26 -5.00
N LYS A 318 -1.20 10.32 -5.87
CA LYS A 318 -1.40 10.15 -7.32
C LYS A 318 -0.91 8.78 -7.78
N ASP A 319 -1.83 7.93 -8.25
CA ASP A 319 -1.47 6.69 -8.94
C ASP A 319 -0.83 6.97 -10.31
N ILE A 320 0.23 6.21 -10.61
CA ILE A 320 0.94 6.23 -11.90
C ILE A 320 0.88 4.87 -12.62
N GLY A 321 0.19 3.88 -12.06
CA GLY A 321 -0.01 2.58 -12.69
C GLY A 321 -0.97 2.62 -13.89
N GLN A 322 -1.04 1.49 -14.58
CA GLN A 322 -1.91 1.31 -15.75
C GLN A 322 -2.61 -0.05 -15.68
N TYR A 323 -3.93 -0.07 -15.85
CA TYR A 323 -4.72 -1.30 -15.94
C TYR A 323 -4.24 -2.18 -17.11
N ASP A 324 -4.57 -3.48 -17.06
CA ASP A 324 -4.22 -4.44 -18.11
C ASP A 324 -2.71 -4.63 -18.34
N THR A 325 -1.87 -4.43 -17.31
CA THR A 325 -0.41 -4.56 -17.45
C THR A 325 0.22 -5.48 -16.41
N CYS A 326 -0.50 -5.90 -15.36
CA CYS A 326 0.10 -6.72 -14.31
C CYS A 326 0.23 -8.20 -14.74
N GLY A 327 1.43 -8.76 -14.74
CA GLY A 327 1.70 -10.14 -15.20
C GLY A 327 1.37 -11.25 -14.20
N HIS A 328 0.85 -10.94 -12.99
CA HIS A 328 0.63 -11.94 -11.93
C HIS A 328 -0.52 -12.92 -12.19
N ARG A 329 -1.45 -12.58 -13.10
CA ARG A 329 -2.59 -13.44 -13.49
C ARG A 329 -3.41 -13.98 -12.30
N CYS A 330 -3.55 -13.22 -11.22
CA CYS A 330 -4.39 -13.64 -10.09
C CYS A 330 -5.84 -13.83 -10.55
N ILE A 331 -6.45 -14.95 -10.18
CA ILE A 331 -7.82 -15.30 -10.59
C ILE A 331 -8.82 -14.27 -10.05
N TYR A 332 -8.56 -13.75 -8.86
CA TYR A 332 -9.35 -12.73 -8.17
C TYR A 332 -9.04 -11.29 -8.61
N CYS A 333 -8.20 -11.07 -9.64
CA CYS A 333 -7.81 -9.73 -10.06
C CYS A 333 -8.97 -9.01 -10.79
N TYR A 334 -9.31 -7.81 -10.33
CA TYR A 334 -10.23 -6.91 -11.03
C TYR A 334 -9.52 -5.99 -12.05
N ALA A 335 -8.23 -5.70 -11.86
CA ALA A 335 -7.48 -4.70 -12.64
C ALA A 335 -7.08 -5.12 -14.06
N ASN A 336 -7.01 -6.42 -14.36
CA ASN A 336 -6.73 -6.92 -15.71
C ASN A 336 -7.98 -7.49 -16.34
N SER A 337 -8.46 -6.92 -17.44
CA SER A 337 -9.55 -7.38 -18.31
C SER A 337 -9.45 -8.88 -18.61
N SER A 338 -8.27 -9.35 -18.98
CA SER A 338 -7.93 -10.77 -19.02
C SER A 338 -6.42 -11.00 -18.83
N PRO A 339 -5.98 -12.22 -18.44
CA PRO A 339 -4.56 -12.58 -18.44
C PRO A 339 -3.88 -12.34 -19.78
N GLN A 340 -4.55 -12.67 -20.88
CA GLN A 340 -4.01 -12.57 -22.24
C GLN A 340 -3.69 -11.11 -22.61
N VAL A 341 -4.56 -10.16 -22.27
CA VAL A 341 -4.31 -8.74 -22.55
C VAL A 341 -3.11 -8.25 -21.75
N ALA A 342 -3.01 -8.62 -20.46
CA ALA A 342 -1.87 -8.25 -19.63
C ALA A 342 -0.55 -8.84 -20.17
N ASP A 343 -0.59 -10.09 -20.63
CA ASP A 343 0.57 -10.73 -21.25
C ASP A 343 0.99 -10.01 -22.53
N ILE A 344 0.07 -9.72 -23.45
CA ILE A 344 0.37 -8.99 -24.69
C ILE A 344 1.01 -7.63 -24.39
N ASN A 345 0.45 -6.90 -23.41
CA ASN A 345 0.95 -5.60 -23.00
C ASN A 345 2.34 -5.68 -22.36
N TYR A 346 2.59 -6.70 -21.52
CA TYR A 346 3.91 -6.93 -20.95
C TYR A 346 4.94 -7.31 -22.01
N HIS A 347 4.59 -8.15 -22.99
CA HIS A 347 5.48 -8.48 -24.11
C HIS A 347 5.77 -7.25 -24.98
N LYS A 348 4.79 -6.36 -25.19
CA LYS A 348 4.99 -5.08 -25.88
C LYS A 348 6.01 -4.23 -25.15
N TYR A 349 5.88 -4.11 -23.82
CA TYR A 349 6.85 -3.43 -22.97
C TYR A 349 8.25 -4.03 -23.09
N LEU A 350 8.40 -5.35 -23.00
CA LEU A 350 9.69 -6.03 -23.07
C LEU A 350 10.41 -5.81 -24.41
N ARG A 351 9.67 -5.57 -25.50
CA ARG A 351 10.20 -5.24 -26.84
C ARG A 351 10.47 -3.75 -27.05
N SER A 352 10.05 -2.89 -26.12
CA SER A 352 10.29 -1.45 -26.18
C SER A 352 11.67 -1.08 -25.61
N ASP A 353 12.05 0.19 -25.73
CA ASP A 353 13.23 0.77 -25.05
C ASP A 353 13.05 0.93 -23.53
N ARG A 354 11.88 0.52 -23.00
CA ARG A 354 11.48 0.67 -21.58
C ARG A 354 11.54 2.12 -21.09
N ASN A 355 11.43 3.10 -21.98
CA ASN A 355 11.57 4.53 -21.69
C ASN A 355 10.41 5.37 -22.27
N GLY A 356 9.36 4.70 -22.75
CA GLY A 356 8.09 5.34 -23.11
C GLY A 356 7.55 6.20 -21.97
N GLU A 357 6.89 7.32 -22.28
CA GLU A 357 6.37 8.23 -21.25
C GLU A 357 5.27 7.59 -20.40
N SER A 358 4.55 6.61 -20.97
CA SER A 358 3.58 5.73 -20.32
C SER A 358 4.13 4.30 -20.28
N ILE A 359 3.46 3.38 -19.57
CA ILE A 359 3.88 1.97 -19.47
C ILE A 359 3.81 1.26 -20.85
N LEU A 360 2.82 1.60 -21.69
CA LEU A 360 2.58 0.96 -22.99
C LEU A 360 2.76 1.87 -24.20
#